data_AF-A0A8T5G1Z1-F1
#
_entry.id   AF-A0A8T5G1Z1-F1
#
_cell.length_a   1.000
_cell.length_b   1.000
_cell.length_c   1.000
_cell.angle_alpha   90.00
_cell.angle_beta   90.00
_cell.angle_gamma   90.00
#
_symmetry.space_group_name_H-M   'P 1'
#
loop_
_entity.id
_entity.type
_entity.pdbx_description
1 polymer ?
#
loop_
_entity_poly.entity_id
_entity_poly.type
_entity_poly.pdbx_seq_one_letter_code
_entity_poly.pdbx_strand_id
1 'polypeptide(L)'
;MKEAILVAREELKRIDHLIYVTLKYTRTVDVLKSIVERMITCYEFSIDTLLKMAQNDGKIDEVPEIPILRVKKIQEIFANDIKIMENMDKYILFRKIKRATNYEKRNEFRRHVTMSALIDGKVVEINIDNMTEDYHRIAKFIENMTKNIFEKEN
;
A
#
# COMPACT_ATOMS: atom_id res chain seq x y z
N MET A 1 -4.92 -3.01 17.73
CA MET A 1 -5.56 -3.34 16.44
C MET A 1 -6.29 -2.13 15.86
N LYS A 2 -7.26 -1.56 16.58
CA LYS A 2 -7.97 -0.33 16.17
C LYS A 2 -7.06 0.86 15.86
N GLU A 3 -6.04 1.11 16.68
CA GLU A 3 -5.14 2.24 16.46
C GLU A 3 -4.40 2.15 15.12
N ALA A 4 -3.84 0.98 14.78
CA ALA A 4 -3.13 0.78 13.51
C ALA A 4 -4.05 1.03 12.30
N ILE A 5 -5.27 0.49 12.30
CA ILE A 5 -6.20 0.70 11.19
C ILE A 5 -6.68 2.15 11.09
N LEU A 6 -6.79 2.87 12.21
CA LEU A 6 -7.10 4.31 12.20
C LEU A 6 -5.97 5.13 11.59
N VAL A 7 -4.70 4.81 11.91
CA VAL A 7 -3.55 5.47 11.29
C VAL A 7 -3.53 5.22 9.78
N ALA A 8 -3.83 3.99 9.33
CA ALA A 8 -3.93 3.68 7.91
C ALA A 8 -5.00 4.54 7.20
N ARG A 9 -6.13 4.82 7.85
CA ARG A 9 -7.18 5.72 7.32
C ARG A 9 -6.74 7.17 7.23
N GLU A 10 -5.95 7.67 8.18
CA GLU A 10 -5.40 9.03 8.10
C GLU A 10 -4.38 9.15 6.95
N GLU A 11 -3.54 8.14 6.73
CA GLU A 11 -2.63 8.12 5.57
C GLU A 11 -3.38 8.08 4.24
N LEU A 12 -4.53 7.38 4.14
CA LEU A 12 -5.40 7.45 2.95
C LEU A 12 -5.87 8.88 2.64
N LYS A 13 -6.27 9.66 3.64
CA LYS A 13 -6.67 11.07 3.42
C LYS A 13 -5.51 11.91 2.89
N ARG A 14 -4.28 11.64 3.36
CA ARG A 14 -3.08 12.32 2.87
C ARG A 14 -2.75 11.94 1.43
N ILE A 15 -2.93 10.67 1.07
CA ILE A 15 -2.75 10.20 -0.32
C ILE A 15 -3.73 10.92 -1.26
N ASP A 16 -5.01 10.98 -0.89
CA ASP A 16 -6.05 11.68 -1.67
C ASP A 16 -5.69 13.15 -1.90
N HIS A 17 -5.25 13.84 -0.83
CA HIS A 17 -4.78 15.22 -0.94
C HIS A 17 -3.57 15.36 -1.90
N LEU A 18 -2.58 14.46 -1.82
CA LEU A 18 -1.42 14.50 -2.71
C LEU A 18 -1.80 14.26 -4.17
N ILE A 19 -2.71 13.33 -4.44
CA ILE A 19 -3.23 13.07 -5.79
C ILE A 19 -3.90 14.33 -6.34
N TYR A 20 -4.80 14.94 -5.56
CA TYR A 20 -5.50 16.17 -5.93
C TYR A 20 -4.54 17.33 -6.23
N VAL A 21 -3.56 17.57 -5.35
CA VAL A 21 -2.56 18.63 -5.52
C VAL A 21 -1.66 18.35 -6.72
N THR A 22 -1.32 17.08 -6.99
CA THR A 22 -0.50 16.73 -8.17
C THR A 22 -1.24 17.04 -9.46
N LEU A 23 -2.53 16.69 -9.56
CA LEU A 23 -3.33 16.98 -10.74
C LEU A 23 -3.34 18.48 -11.07
N LYS A 24 -3.41 19.32 -10.03
CA LYS A 24 -3.63 20.76 -10.18
C LYS A 24 -2.35 21.60 -10.19
N TYR A 25 -1.36 21.29 -9.35
CA TYR A 25 -0.30 22.23 -8.98
C TYR A 25 1.11 21.64 -9.06
N THR A 26 1.36 20.45 -8.51
CA THR A 26 2.73 19.94 -8.33
C THR A 26 2.95 18.62 -9.06
N ARG A 27 3.30 18.70 -10.35
CA ARG A 27 3.47 17.53 -11.24
C ARG A 27 4.92 17.06 -11.31
N THR A 28 5.46 16.51 -10.23
CA THR A 28 6.85 16.01 -10.19
C THR A 28 6.91 14.54 -9.78
N VAL A 29 7.99 13.87 -10.18
CA VAL A 29 8.23 12.47 -9.80
C VAL A 29 8.43 12.34 -8.28
N ASP A 30 8.91 13.37 -7.61
CA ASP A 30 9.11 13.37 -6.16
C ASP A 30 7.77 13.29 -5.40
N VAL A 31 6.70 13.91 -5.95
CA VAL A 31 5.36 13.74 -5.38
C VAL A 31 4.82 12.33 -5.63
N LEU A 32 5.06 11.75 -6.81
CA LEU A 32 4.70 10.34 -7.08
C LEU A 32 5.39 9.40 -6.08
N LYS A 33 6.69 9.61 -5.82
CA LYS A 33 7.42 8.84 -4.80
C LYS A 33 6.82 9.02 -3.41
N SER A 34 6.47 10.25 -3.04
CA SER A 34 5.81 10.54 -1.76
C SER A 34 4.48 9.81 -1.62
N ILE A 35 3.69 9.69 -2.68
CA ILE A 35 2.45 8.90 -2.67
C ILE A 35 2.77 7.41 -2.49
N VAL A 36 3.77 6.85 -3.21
CA VAL A 36 4.19 5.44 -3.04
C VAL A 36 4.58 5.16 -1.60
N GLU A 37 5.35 6.06 -0.98
CA GLU A 37 5.77 5.89 0.41
C GLU A 37 4.59 5.83 1.37
N ARG A 38 3.57 6.67 1.18
CA ARG A 38 2.36 6.62 2.00
C ARG A 38 1.53 5.37 1.75
N MET A 39 1.44 4.90 0.52
CA MET A 39 0.78 3.62 0.20
C MET A 39 1.46 2.44 0.90
N ILE A 40 2.80 2.44 0.96
CA ILE A 40 3.57 1.45 1.73
C ILE A 40 3.18 1.55 3.22
N THR A 41 3.13 2.75 3.79
CA THR A 41 2.73 2.96 5.19
C THR A 41 1.31 2.44 5.47
N CYS A 42 0.34 2.70 4.59
CA CYS A 42 -1.02 2.14 4.71
C CYS A 42 -0.99 0.62 4.81
N TYR A 43 -0.25 -0.03 3.92
CA TYR A 43 -0.10 -1.49 3.95
C TYR A 43 0.64 -2.00 5.19
N GLU A 44 1.65 -1.30 5.69
CA GLU A 44 2.37 -1.71 6.91
C GLU A 44 1.43 -1.78 8.11
N PHE A 45 0.54 -0.80 8.26
CA PHE A 45 -0.48 -0.81 9.31
C PHE A 45 -1.57 -1.87 9.07
N SER A 46 -1.98 -2.09 7.82
CA SER A 46 -2.90 -3.19 7.49
C SER A 46 -2.27 -4.57 7.77
N ILE A 47 -1.00 -4.78 7.43
CA ILE A 47 -0.26 -6.02 7.69
C ILE A 47 -0.15 -6.27 9.19
N ASP A 48 0.23 -5.25 9.96
CA ASP A 48 0.28 -5.33 11.43
C ASP A 48 -1.08 -5.71 12.02
N THR A 49 -2.15 -5.12 11.48
CA THR A 49 -3.52 -5.42 11.89
C THR A 49 -3.92 -6.86 11.61
N LEU A 50 -3.63 -7.38 10.40
CA LEU A 50 -3.91 -8.78 10.03
C LEU A 50 -3.12 -9.78 10.88
N LEU A 51 -1.85 -9.51 11.17
CA LEU A 51 -1.04 -10.38 12.01
C LEU A 51 -1.52 -10.39 13.45
N LYS A 52 -1.91 -9.24 14.01
CA LYS A 52 -2.55 -9.17 15.33
C LYS A 52 -3.88 -9.90 15.38
N MET A 53 -4.68 -9.84 14.30
CA MET A 53 -5.91 -10.63 14.20
C MET A 53 -5.60 -12.13 14.20
N ALA A 54 -4.62 -12.56 13.41
CA ALA A 54 -4.22 -13.96 13.35
C ALA A 54 -3.67 -14.46 14.69
N GLN A 55 -2.92 -13.63 15.42
CA GLN A 55 -2.40 -13.95 16.74
C GLN A 55 -3.54 -14.10 17.77
N ASN A 56 -4.50 -13.15 17.78
CA ASN A 56 -5.67 -13.23 18.65
C ASN A 56 -6.56 -14.44 18.35
N ASP A 57 -6.69 -14.81 17.07
CA ASP A 57 -7.42 -16.00 16.62
C ASP A 57 -6.61 -17.31 16.85
N GLY A 58 -5.42 -17.25 17.46
CA GLY A 58 -4.58 -18.42 17.76
C GLY A 58 -3.92 -19.09 16.55
N LYS A 59 -3.85 -18.39 15.40
CA LYS A 59 -3.27 -18.92 14.16
C LYS A 59 -1.74 -18.79 14.10
N ILE A 60 -1.17 -17.90 14.91
CA ILE A 60 0.28 -17.70 15.06
C ILE A 60 0.60 -17.39 16.52
N ASP A 61 1.77 -17.84 16.96
CA ASP A 61 2.27 -17.54 18.30
C ASP A 61 2.97 -16.17 18.34
N GLU A 62 3.77 -15.88 17.30
CA GLU A 62 4.60 -14.68 17.22
C GLU A 62 4.47 -13.95 15.89
N VAL A 63 4.61 -12.62 15.95
CA VAL A 63 4.58 -11.72 14.80
C VAL A 63 6.02 -11.52 14.29
N PRO A 64 6.33 -11.87 13.02
CA PRO A 64 7.67 -11.67 12.47
C PRO A 64 8.09 -10.19 12.49
N GLU A 65 9.36 -9.89 12.76
CA GLU A 65 9.86 -8.50 12.74
C GLU A 65 10.12 -7.99 11.32
N ILE A 66 10.62 -8.87 10.44
CA ILE A 66 11.07 -8.48 9.11
C ILE A 66 9.86 -8.31 8.17
N PRO A 67 9.72 -7.18 7.46
CA PRO A 67 8.54 -6.90 6.62
C PRO A 67 8.23 -7.98 5.57
N ILE A 68 9.26 -8.57 4.95
CA ILE A 68 9.03 -9.63 3.96
C ILE A 68 8.52 -10.93 4.61
N LEU A 69 8.95 -11.23 5.84
CA LEU A 69 8.47 -12.40 6.58
C LEU A 69 7.02 -12.18 7.04
N ARG A 70 6.67 -10.95 7.43
CA ARG A 70 5.27 -10.57 7.71
C ARG A 70 4.34 -10.87 6.53
N VAL A 71 4.75 -10.46 5.33
CA VAL A 71 3.97 -10.72 4.11
C VAL A 71 3.82 -12.21 3.83
N LYS A 72 4.93 -12.97 3.86
CA LYS A 72 4.88 -14.43 3.66
C LYS A 72 3.93 -15.10 4.65
N LYS A 73 4.00 -14.69 5.92
CA LYS A 73 3.14 -15.23 6.98
C LYS A 73 1.66 -14.93 6.73
N ILE A 74 1.33 -13.72 6.27
CA ILE A 74 -0.05 -13.39 5.85
C ILE A 74 -0.48 -14.25 4.66
N GLN A 75 0.36 -14.39 3.64
CA GLN A 75 0.05 -15.21 2.46
C GLN A 75 -0.18 -16.68 2.82
N GLU A 76 0.55 -17.21 3.82
CA GLU A 76 0.33 -18.57 4.36
C GLU A 76 -1.03 -18.67 5.08
N ILE A 77 -1.33 -17.75 6.00
CA ILE A 77 -2.54 -17.80 6.84
C ILE A 77 -3.81 -17.54 6.03
N PHE A 78 -3.73 -16.66 5.04
CA PHE A 78 -4.84 -16.18 4.24
C PHE A 78 -4.73 -16.65 2.78
N ALA A 79 -4.12 -17.82 2.53
CA ALA A 79 -3.87 -18.35 1.19
C ALA A 79 -5.14 -18.50 0.32
N ASN A 80 -6.31 -18.62 0.94
CA ASN A 80 -7.60 -18.73 0.24
C ASN A 80 -8.26 -17.36 -0.04
N ASP A 81 -7.73 -16.27 0.53
CA ASP A 81 -8.24 -14.92 0.30
C ASP A 81 -7.40 -14.23 -0.79
N ILE A 82 -7.88 -14.36 -2.04
CA ILE A 82 -7.25 -13.77 -3.23
C ILE A 82 -7.04 -12.26 -3.07
N LYS A 83 -7.99 -11.55 -2.44
CA LYS A 83 -7.86 -10.10 -2.27
C LYS A 83 -6.74 -9.75 -1.32
N ILE A 84 -6.56 -10.50 -0.23
CA ILE A 84 -5.42 -10.30 0.67
C ILE A 84 -4.11 -10.57 -0.08
N MET A 85 -4.01 -11.66 -0.84
CA MET A 85 -2.81 -12.00 -1.60
C MET A 85 -2.44 -10.91 -2.62
N GLU A 86 -3.40 -10.41 -3.41
CA GLU A 86 -3.18 -9.34 -4.38
C GLU A 86 -2.67 -8.04 -3.71
N ASN A 87 -3.20 -7.71 -2.53
CA ASN A 87 -2.74 -6.55 -1.76
C ASN A 87 -1.31 -6.74 -1.22
N MET A 88 -0.94 -7.97 -0.82
CA MET A 88 0.41 -8.30 -0.39
C MET A 88 1.42 -8.18 -1.54
N ASP A 89 1.08 -8.67 -2.72
CA ASP A 89 1.92 -8.53 -3.91
C ASP A 89 2.08 -7.06 -4.31
N LYS A 90 0.99 -6.28 -4.21
CA LYS A 90 1.03 -4.83 -4.46
C LYS A 90 1.94 -4.10 -3.47
N TYR A 91 1.89 -4.45 -2.19
CA TYR A 91 2.82 -3.92 -1.18
C TYR A 91 4.28 -4.22 -1.55
N ILE A 92 4.59 -5.46 -1.94
CA ILE A 92 5.94 -5.85 -2.38
C ILE A 92 6.38 -5.00 -3.58
N LEU A 93 5.50 -4.84 -4.58
CA LEU A 93 5.78 -4.01 -5.74
C LEU A 93 6.11 -2.57 -5.35
N PHE A 94 5.32 -1.95 -4.46
CA PHE A 94 5.61 -0.59 -4.00
C PHE A 94 6.95 -0.48 -3.28
N ARG A 95 7.32 -1.47 -2.46
CA ARG A 95 8.66 -1.48 -1.85
C ARG A 95 9.78 -1.59 -2.87
N LYS A 96 9.58 -2.36 -3.95
CA LYS A 96 10.54 -2.44 -5.07
C LYS A 96 10.63 -1.09 -5.79
N ILE A 97 9.49 -0.45 -6.06
CA ILE A 97 9.44 0.90 -6.65
C ILE A 97 10.20 1.91 -5.79
N LYS A 98 9.97 1.94 -4.46
CA LYS A 98 10.67 2.83 -3.53
C LYS A 98 12.19 2.64 -3.58
N ARG A 99 12.65 1.40 -3.77
CA ARG A 99 14.08 1.04 -3.82
C ARG A 99 14.71 1.24 -5.20
N ALA A 100 13.92 1.50 -6.25
CA ALA A 100 14.45 1.67 -7.59
C ALA A 100 15.35 2.92 -7.66
N THR A 101 16.63 2.69 -7.92
CA THR A 101 17.62 3.75 -8.09
C THR A 101 17.66 4.27 -9.52
N ASN A 102 17.47 3.38 -10.49
CA ASN A 102 17.44 3.68 -11.92
C ASN A 102 15.99 3.79 -12.38
N TYR A 103 15.53 5.02 -12.58
CA TYR A 103 14.20 5.32 -13.10
C TYR A 103 14.26 6.54 -14.02
N GLU A 104 13.38 6.55 -15.00
CA GLU A 104 13.20 7.68 -15.90
C GLU A 104 12.10 8.60 -15.38
N LYS A 105 12.27 9.90 -15.62
CA LYS A 105 11.28 10.93 -15.34
C LYS A 105 10.75 11.48 -16.65
N ARG A 106 9.42 11.50 -16.83
CA ARG A 106 8.77 12.06 -18.01
C ARG A 106 7.67 13.04 -17.61
N ASN A 107 7.51 14.08 -18.43
CA ASN A 107 6.45 15.09 -18.28
C ASN A 107 6.42 15.80 -16.91
N GLU A 108 7.56 16.01 -16.26
CA GLU A 108 7.60 16.86 -15.08
C GLU A 108 7.08 18.28 -15.41
N PHE A 109 6.38 18.88 -14.45
CA PHE A 109 5.71 20.17 -14.55
C PHE A 109 4.57 20.21 -15.61
N ARG A 110 4.18 19.06 -16.17
CA ARG A 110 3.10 18.91 -17.16
C ARG A 110 2.14 17.78 -16.79
N ARG A 111 0.96 17.75 -17.44
CA ARG A 111 -0.01 16.64 -17.27
C ARG A 111 0.66 15.32 -17.64
N HIS A 112 0.17 14.23 -17.04
CA HIS A 112 0.72 12.87 -17.25
C HIS A 112 2.19 12.73 -16.85
N VAL A 113 2.59 13.41 -15.75
CA VAL A 113 3.88 13.15 -15.09
C VAL A 113 4.00 11.65 -14.80
N THR A 114 5.10 11.06 -15.22
CA THR A 114 5.31 9.62 -15.17
C THR A 114 6.72 9.33 -14.69
N MET A 115 6.83 8.40 -13.74
CA MET A 115 8.07 7.73 -13.39
C MET A 115 8.05 6.33 -13.98
N SER A 116 9.13 5.90 -14.63
CA SER A 116 9.25 4.54 -15.16
C SER A 116 10.48 3.87 -14.57
N ALA A 117 10.30 2.69 -13.97
CA ALA A 117 11.38 1.95 -13.32
C ALA A 117 11.43 0.50 -13.84
N LEU A 118 12.64 -0.04 -14.01
CA LEU A 118 12.83 -1.45 -14.35
C LEU A 118 12.79 -2.29 -13.08
N ILE A 119 11.75 -3.12 -12.94
CA ILE A 119 11.53 -3.97 -11.76
C ILE A 119 11.31 -5.41 -12.24
N ASP A 120 12.14 -6.33 -11.76
CA ASP A 120 12.10 -7.75 -12.15
C ASP A 120 12.08 -7.97 -13.68
N GLY A 121 12.84 -7.15 -14.42
CA GLY A 121 12.91 -7.21 -15.89
C GLY A 121 11.71 -6.60 -16.62
N LYS A 122 10.77 -5.98 -15.92
CA LYS A 122 9.59 -5.31 -16.50
C LYS A 122 9.64 -3.82 -16.24
N VAL A 123 9.22 -3.02 -17.22
CA VAL A 123 9.02 -1.58 -17.04
C VAL A 123 7.72 -1.37 -16.28
N VAL A 124 7.81 -0.75 -15.12
CA VAL A 124 6.66 -0.36 -14.30
C VAL A 124 6.50 1.15 -14.38
N GLU A 125 5.30 1.59 -14.75
CA GLU A 125 4.96 3.02 -14.81
C GLU A 125 4.16 3.46 -13.58
N ILE A 126 4.62 4.55 -12.98
CA ILE A 126 3.97 5.23 -11.88
C ILE A 126 3.55 6.60 -12.40
N ASN A 127 2.25 6.84 -12.43
CA ASN A 127 1.64 8.11 -12.80
C ASN A 127 0.38 8.30 -11.94
N ILE A 128 -0.27 9.45 -12.03
CA ILE A 128 -1.43 9.73 -11.19
C ILE A 128 -2.62 8.81 -11.45
N ASP A 129 -2.84 8.39 -12.68
CA ASP A 129 -3.98 7.54 -13.03
C ASP A 129 -3.85 6.17 -12.33
N ASN A 130 -2.69 5.51 -12.51
CA ASN A 130 -2.38 4.23 -11.86
C ASN A 130 -2.40 4.36 -10.32
N MET A 131 -1.92 5.49 -9.78
CA MET A 131 -1.92 5.74 -8.33
C MET A 131 -3.32 5.99 -7.78
N THR A 132 -4.21 6.56 -8.57
CA THR A 132 -5.62 6.77 -8.18
C THR A 132 -6.34 5.43 -8.09
N GLU A 133 -6.12 4.53 -9.04
CA GLU A 133 -6.64 3.16 -8.98
C GLU A 133 -6.12 2.41 -7.76
N ASP A 134 -4.81 2.50 -7.51
CA ASP A 134 -4.18 1.88 -6.35
C ASP A 134 -4.70 2.45 -5.03
N TYR A 135 -4.94 3.77 -4.97
CA TYR A 135 -5.59 4.41 -3.83
C TYR A 135 -6.97 3.81 -3.56
N HIS A 136 -7.83 3.67 -4.57
CA HIS A 136 -9.15 3.08 -4.41
C HIS A 136 -9.09 1.62 -3.95
N ARG A 137 -8.12 0.84 -4.46
CA ARG A 137 -7.89 -0.54 -4.01
C ARG A 137 -7.54 -0.58 -2.51
N ILE A 138 -6.58 0.24 -2.07
CA ILE A 138 -6.14 0.30 -0.67
C ILE A 138 -7.29 0.79 0.22
N ALA A 139 -8.04 1.80 -0.21
CA ALA A 139 -9.18 2.33 0.53
C ALA A 139 -10.23 1.24 0.79
N LYS A 140 -10.61 0.50 -0.25
CA LYS A 140 -11.55 -0.64 -0.13
C LYS A 140 -11.00 -1.74 0.78
N PHE A 141 -9.71 -2.02 0.70
CA PHE A 141 -9.07 -3.01 1.56
C PHE A 141 -9.14 -2.62 3.04
N ILE A 142 -8.77 -1.38 3.37
CA ILE A 142 -8.83 -0.83 4.74
C ILE A 142 -10.28 -0.77 5.24
N GLU A 143 -11.25 -0.41 4.38
CA GLU A 143 -12.67 -0.38 4.75
C GLU A 143 -13.17 -1.78 5.15
N ASN A 144 -12.86 -2.81 4.36
CA ASN A 144 -13.26 -4.19 4.66
C ASN A 144 -12.64 -4.67 5.97
N MET A 145 -11.35 -4.39 6.20
CA MET A 145 -10.68 -4.72 7.45
C MET A 145 -11.33 -4.01 8.64
N THR A 146 -11.68 -2.73 8.47
CA THR A 146 -12.33 -1.94 9.51
C THR A 146 -13.66 -2.59 9.92
N LYS A 147 -14.51 -2.96 8.96
CA LYS A 147 -15.79 -3.64 9.22
C LYS A 147 -15.59 -4.93 10.02
N ASN A 148 -14.68 -5.80 9.56
CA ASN A 148 -14.40 -7.07 10.23
C ASN A 148 -13.92 -6.90 11.69
N ILE A 149 -13.13 -5.86 11.98
CA ILE A 149 -12.64 -5.59 13.35
C ILE A 149 -13.78 -5.13 14.26
N PHE A 150 -14.63 -4.23 13.79
CA PHE A 150 -15.76 -3.73 14.58
C PHE A 150 -16.88 -4.77 14.75
N GLU A 151 -17.04 -5.70 13.81
CA GLU A 151 -17.98 -6.83 13.95
C GLU A 151 -17.51 -7.87 14.98
N LYS A 152 -16.20 -8.15 15.06
CA LYS A 152 -15.65 -9.12 16.03
C LYS A 152 -15.63 -8.64 17.49
N GLU A 153 -15.81 -7.35 17.73
CA GLU A 153 -15.78 -6.75 19.08
C GLU A 153 -17.17 -6.44 19.66
N ASN A 154 -18.25 -6.74 18.94
CA ASN A 154 -19.64 -6.72 19.44
C ASN A 154 -20.14 -8.13 19.68
#